data_AF-A0A259RTI7-F1
#
_entry.id   AF-A0A259RTI7-F1
#
_cell.length_a   1.000
_cell.length_b   1.000
_cell.length_c   1.000
_cell.angle_alpha   90.00
_cell.angle_beta   90.00
_cell.angle_gamma   90.00
#
_symmetry.space_group_name_H-M   'P 1'
#
loop_
_entity.id
_entity.type
_entity.pdbx_description
1 polymer ?
#
loop_
_entity_poly.entity_id
_entity_poly.type
_entity_poly.pdbx_seq_one_letter_code
_entity_poly.pdbx_strand_id
1 'polypeptide(L)'
;MASTGVTQQGKYGDLGRRLLFLLGALVVYRIGAHIPVPGIDPTHLQQLFQNNSSGILGLFNMFSGGALARFTVFALGIMPYISASIIMQLLTYVVPSLEALKKEGEAGRRKTTQYTRYFTLVLALFQSFGIAVALQASPGLVISPGIGFQLSAVLTLTSGTMFLMWLGEQITERGLGNGISIIIFSGIVAGLPSAIAGLMELVSTGAMSVLVALFVLAIVVLVTYFVVFVERGQRKILVNYARRQVGNKVYGGQSSHLPLKLNMAGVIPPIFASSIILLPATAVSWFGAAKGMGWLKDIAGALSPGQPLYILLYATAIIFFAFFYTALVFNSRETADQLKKGGAFIPGIRPGEQTAKFIDKVLMRLTLVGAIYITLVCLLPEFLVLKYNVPFSFGGTSLLIIVVVTMDFMAQVQAYAMSHQYDALLKKANFKSGLGGVR
;
A
#
# COMPACT_ATOMS: atom_id res chain seq x y z
N MET A 1 -3.67 6.01 -56.99
CA MET A 1 -4.74 5.78 -55.98
C MET A 1 -4.09 5.22 -54.73
N ALA A 2 -4.22 5.97 -53.64
CA ALA A 2 -3.54 5.76 -52.38
C ALA A 2 -4.21 4.67 -51.54
N SER A 3 -3.41 3.91 -50.79
CA SER A 3 -3.78 3.41 -49.45
C SER A 3 -2.55 2.91 -48.69
N THR A 4 -1.63 3.83 -48.38
CA THR A 4 -0.74 3.67 -47.22
C THR A 4 -1.56 3.89 -45.95
N GLY A 5 -2.11 2.81 -45.41
CA GLY A 5 -2.76 2.76 -44.10
C GLY A 5 -1.81 2.27 -43.00
N VAL A 6 -0.61 2.86 -42.90
CA VAL A 6 0.20 2.69 -41.68
C VAL A 6 -0.47 3.52 -40.61
N THR A 7 -1.26 2.85 -39.79
CA THR A 7 -1.91 3.41 -38.62
C THR A 7 -0.84 4.11 -37.78
N GLN A 8 -1.00 5.43 -37.59
CA GLN A 8 -0.26 6.17 -36.59
C GLN A 8 -0.55 5.54 -35.23
N GLN A 9 0.25 4.56 -34.80
CA GLN A 9 0.29 4.13 -33.41
C GLN A 9 0.89 5.31 -32.63
N GLY A 10 -0.01 6.11 -32.07
CA GLY A 10 0.28 7.45 -31.56
C GLY A 10 1.39 7.48 -30.51
N LYS A 11 1.93 8.67 -30.27
CA LYS A 11 2.96 9.02 -29.28
C LYS A 11 2.75 8.47 -27.85
N TYR A 12 1.60 7.85 -27.55
CA TYR A 12 1.22 7.24 -26.28
C TYR A 12 0.90 5.73 -26.38
N GLY A 13 1.24 5.06 -27.48
CA GLY A 13 0.90 3.66 -27.73
C GLY A 13 1.44 2.69 -26.68
N ASP A 14 2.64 2.95 -26.13
CA ASP A 14 3.20 2.11 -25.05
C ASP A 14 2.47 2.32 -23.72
N LEU A 15 2.16 3.56 -23.35
CA LEU A 15 1.37 3.87 -22.16
C LEU A 15 -0.02 3.20 -22.23
N GLY A 16 -0.67 3.25 -23.40
CA GLY A 16 -1.96 2.59 -23.62
C GLY A 16 -1.89 1.07 -23.47
N ARG A 17 -0.83 0.41 -23.96
CA ARG A 17 -0.63 -1.04 -23.80
C ARG A 17 -0.41 -1.42 -22.33
N ARG A 18 0.39 -0.65 -21.60
CA ARG A 18 0.63 -0.86 -20.15
C ARG A 18 -0.65 -0.68 -19.34
N LEU A 19 -1.47 0.33 -19.67
CA LEU A 19 -2.76 0.56 -19.04
C LEU A 19 -3.75 -0.58 -19.35
N LEU A 20 -3.81 -1.04 -20.59
CA LEU A 20 -4.64 -2.19 -21.01
C LEU A 20 -4.21 -3.48 -20.28
N PHE A 21 -2.91 -3.72 -20.14
CA PHE A 21 -2.39 -4.84 -19.36
C PHE A 21 -2.83 -4.76 -17.90
N LEU A 22 -2.70 -3.58 -17.30
CA LEU A 22 -3.14 -3.32 -15.92
C LEU A 22 -4.64 -3.56 -15.75
N LEU A 23 -5.48 -3.03 -16.65
CA LEU A 23 -6.93 -3.27 -16.60
C LEU A 23 -7.27 -4.74 -16.78
N GLY A 24 -6.62 -5.43 -17.72
CA GLY A 24 -6.77 -6.88 -17.91
C GLY A 24 -6.39 -7.67 -16.66
N ALA A 25 -5.27 -7.32 -16.01
CA ALA A 25 -4.84 -7.94 -14.77
C ALA A 25 -5.86 -7.73 -13.63
N LEU A 26 -6.42 -6.52 -13.50
CA LEU A 26 -7.47 -6.23 -12.51
C LEU A 26 -8.77 -6.99 -12.77
N VAL A 27 -9.14 -7.20 -14.04
CA VAL A 27 -10.29 -8.04 -14.39
C VAL A 27 -10.04 -9.49 -13.98
N VAL A 28 -8.85 -10.03 -14.25
CA VAL A 28 -8.48 -11.39 -13.82
C VAL A 28 -8.48 -11.53 -12.30
N TYR A 29 -7.94 -10.53 -11.59
CA TYR A 29 -8.04 -10.45 -10.14
C TYR A 29 -9.49 -10.51 -9.66
N ARG A 30 -10.39 -9.75 -10.31
CA ARG A 30 -11.80 -9.74 -9.92
C ARG A 30 -12.51 -11.04 -10.21
N ILE A 31 -12.23 -11.70 -11.34
CA ILE A 31 -12.79 -13.01 -11.66
C ILE A 31 -12.38 -14.03 -10.59
N GLY A 32 -11.09 -14.10 -10.25
CA GLY A 32 -10.65 -15.04 -9.22
C GLY A 32 -11.19 -14.73 -7.82
N ALA A 33 -11.50 -13.47 -7.51
CA ALA A 33 -12.17 -13.08 -6.27
C ALA A 33 -13.64 -13.54 -6.19
N HIS A 34 -14.18 -14.12 -7.27
CA HIS A 34 -15.52 -14.74 -7.34
C HIS A 34 -15.49 -16.27 -7.43
N ILE A 35 -14.32 -16.90 -7.55
CA ILE A 35 -14.21 -18.38 -7.62
C ILE A 35 -14.14 -18.93 -6.19
N PRO A 36 -15.18 -19.63 -5.68
CA PRO A 36 -15.18 -20.17 -4.33
C PRO A 36 -14.21 -21.35 -4.19
N VAL A 37 -13.64 -21.52 -2.99
CA VAL A 37 -12.87 -22.72 -2.65
C VAL A 37 -13.84 -23.90 -2.48
N PRO A 38 -13.52 -25.10 -3.01
CA PRO A 38 -14.38 -26.26 -2.86
C PRO A 38 -14.50 -26.70 -1.39
N GLY A 39 -15.71 -27.13 -0.99
CA GLY A 39 -15.96 -27.79 0.29
C GLY A 39 -16.58 -26.94 1.39
N ILE A 40 -16.94 -25.68 1.12
CA ILE A 40 -17.60 -24.77 2.08
C ILE A 40 -19.01 -24.40 1.62
N ASP A 41 -19.93 -24.34 2.58
CA ASP A 41 -21.27 -23.82 2.37
C ASP A 41 -21.27 -22.27 2.37
N PRO A 42 -21.60 -21.61 1.25
CA PRO A 42 -21.62 -20.15 1.17
C PRO A 42 -22.70 -19.51 2.05
N THR A 43 -23.78 -20.24 2.38
CA THR A 43 -24.90 -19.68 3.16
C THR A 43 -24.54 -19.54 4.64
N HIS A 44 -23.97 -20.58 5.25
CA HIS A 44 -23.45 -20.53 6.62
C HIS A 44 -22.27 -19.55 6.76
N LEU A 45 -21.43 -19.45 5.72
CA LEU A 45 -20.33 -18.49 5.73
C LEU A 45 -20.85 -17.04 5.73
N GLN A 46 -21.88 -16.72 4.95
CA GLN A 46 -22.50 -15.39 4.98
C GLN A 46 -23.09 -15.07 6.36
N GLN A 47 -23.74 -16.02 7.04
CA GLN A 47 -24.28 -15.82 8.38
C GLN A 47 -23.18 -15.54 9.42
N LEU A 48 -22.05 -16.24 9.35
CA LEU A 48 -20.90 -15.97 10.22
C LEU A 48 -20.27 -14.60 9.95
N PHE A 49 -20.24 -14.17 8.69
CA PHE A 49 -19.76 -12.85 8.30
C PHE A 49 -20.72 -11.73 8.72
N GLN A 50 -22.04 -11.95 8.69
CA GLN A 50 -23.01 -10.97 9.19
C GLN A 50 -22.84 -10.75 10.70
N ASN A 51 -22.65 -11.82 11.46
CA ASN A 51 -22.47 -11.77 12.91
C ASN A 51 -21.11 -11.19 13.37
N ASN A 52 -20.07 -11.27 12.53
CA ASN A 52 -18.71 -10.78 12.85
C ASN A 52 -18.25 -9.62 11.94
N SER A 53 -19.18 -8.95 11.26
CA SER A 53 -18.89 -7.93 10.24
C SER A 53 -18.12 -6.72 10.77
N SER A 54 -18.29 -6.36 12.04
CA SER A 54 -17.60 -5.25 12.69
C SER A 54 -16.22 -5.59 13.26
N GLY A 55 -15.78 -6.85 13.15
CA GLY A 55 -14.52 -7.31 13.70
C GLY A 55 -13.34 -7.27 12.73
N ILE A 56 -12.22 -7.83 13.17
CA ILE A 56 -10.99 -8.04 12.39
C ILE A 56 -11.24 -8.74 11.04
N LEU A 57 -12.22 -9.65 10.97
CA LEU A 57 -12.64 -10.31 9.74
C LEU A 57 -13.16 -9.33 8.68
N GLY A 58 -13.79 -8.22 9.10
CA GLY A 58 -14.21 -7.13 8.22
C GLY A 58 -13.02 -6.39 7.59
N LEU A 59 -11.95 -6.15 8.35
CA LEU A 59 -10.72 -5.54 7.84
C LEU A 59 -10.04 -6.43 6.79
N PHE A 60 -9.95 -7.74 7.04
CA PHE A 60 -9.45 -8.70 6.05
C PHE A 60 -10.32 -8.73 4.79
N ASN A 61 -11.63 -8.71 4.96
CA ASN A 61 -12.56 -8.73 3.83
C ASN A 61 -12.42 -7.47 2.94
N MET A 62 -12.17 -6.32 3.56
CA MET A 62 -11.97 -5.05 2.85
C MET A 62 -10.68 -5.05 2.01
N PHE A 63 -9.56 -5.55 2.55
CA PHE A 63 -8.31 -5.65 1.77
C PHE A 63 -8.34 -6.74 0.70
N SER A 64 -9.11 -7.81 0.92
CA SER A 64 -9.30 -8.88 -0.05
C SER A 64 -10.43 -8.60 -1.05
N GLY A 65 -11.07 -7.42 -0.99
CA GLY A 65 -12.12 -6.99 -1.92
C GLY A 65 -13.38 -7.85 -1.92
N GLY A 66 -13.73 -8.43 -0.77
CA GLY A 66 -14.88 -9.33 -0.65
C GLY A 66 -14.55 -10.82 -0.82
N ALA A 67 -13.28 -11.16 -1.09
CA ALA A 67 -12.85 -12.54 -1.32
C ALA A 67 -12.97 -13.41 -0.05
N LEU A 68 -12.74 -12.84 1.14
CA LEU A 68 -12.90 -13.57 2.39
C LEU A 68 -14.38 -13.85 2.72
N ALA A 69 -15.27 -12.87 2.53
CA ALA A 69 -16.71 -13.03 2.77
C ALA A 69 -17.39 -14.02 1.82
N ARG A 70 -16.75 -14.37 0.72
CA ARG A 70 -17.20 -15.40 -0.23
C ARG A 70 -16.32 -16.64 -0.23
N PHE A 71 -15.31 -16.65 0.64
CA PHE A 71 -14.26 -17.65 0.74
C PHE A 71 -13.75 -18.15 -0.61
N THR A 72 -13.14 -17.24 -1.35
CA THR A 72 -12.63 -17.52 -2.70
C THR A 72 -11.18 -17.94 -2.70
N VAL A 73 -10.68 -18.35 -3.87
CA VAL A 73 -9.26 -18.70 -4.09
C VAL A 73 -8.31 -17.61 -3.56
N PHE A 74 -8.77 -16.36 -3.51
CA PHE A 74 -8.03 -15.19 -3.04
C PHE A 74 -8.38 -14.74 -1.61
N ALA A 75 -8.94 -15.62 -0.77
CA ALA A 75 -9.38 -15.23 0.58
C ALA A 75 -8.25 -14.65 1.47
N LEU A 76 -7.02 -15.15 1.34
CA LEU A 76 -5.83 -14.58 2.01
C LEU A 76 -5.35 -13.25 1.38
N GLY A 77 -5.75 -12.98 0.14
CA GLY A 77 -5.29 -11.85 -0.64
C GLY A 77 -3.77 -11.82 -0.79
N ILE A 78 -3.23 -10.61 -0.72
CA ILE A 78 -1.78 -10.33 -0.80
C ILE A 78 -1.13 -10.19 0.60
N MET A 79 -1.87 -10.43 1.68
CA MET A 79 -1.40 -10.26 3.06
C MET A 79 -0.17 -11.12 3.43
N PRO A 80 -0.07 -12.41 3.00
CA PRO A 80 1.14 -13.19 3.27
C PRO A 80 2.39 -12.58 2.64
N TYR A 81 2.25 -11.96 1.46
CA TYR A 81 3.34 -11.26 0.79
C TYR A 81 3.73 -9.98 1.51
N ILE A 82 2.75 -9.17 1.94
CA ILE A 82 3.01 -7.97 2.73
C ILE A 82 3.79 -8.34 4.00
N SER A 83 3.35 -9.40 4.69
CA SER A 83 4.02 -9.90 5.90
C SER A 83 5.45 -10.36 5.61
N ALA A 84 5.66 -11.13 4.54
CA ALA A 84 7.00 -11.56 4.13
C ALA A 84 7.91 -10.36 3.77
N SER A 85 7.37 -9.36 3.06
CA SER A 85 8.07 -8.13 2.70
C SER A 85 8.53 -7.36 3.94
N ILE A 86 7.66 -7.24 4.96
CA ILE A 86 7.98 -6.60 6.24
C ILE A 86 9.13 -7.34 6.91
N ILE A 87 9.01 -8.65 7.05
CA ILE A 87 10.02 -9.49 7.69
C ILE A 87 11.36 -9.33 6.97
N MET A 88 11.37 -9.38 5.64
CA MET A 88 12.58 -9.18 4.85
C MET A 88 13.19 -7.79 5.00
N GLN A 89 12.37 -6.74 5.06
CA GLN A 89 12.85 -5.37 5.29
C GLN A 89 13.49 -5.22 6.67
N LEU A 90 12.89 -5.81 7.71
CA LEU A 90 13.43 -5.83 9.06
C LEU A 90 14.74 -6.62 9.11
N LEU A 91 14.76 -7.83 8.53
CA LEU A 91 15.95 -8.69 8.48
C LEU A 91 17.11 -8.04 7.71
N THR A 92 16.81 -7.26 6.67
CA THR A 92 17.86 -6.57 5.89
C THR A 92 18.64 -5.56 6.72
N TYR A 93 18.05 -5.01 7.78
CA TYR A 93 18.72 -4.07 8.68
C TYR A 93 19.42 -4.77 9.85
N VAL A 94 18.80 -5.82 10.38
CA VAL A 94 19.35 -6.58 11.51
C VAL A 94 20.53 -7.46 11.08
N VAL A 95 20.51 -7.97 9.84
CA VAL A 95 21.49 -8.92 9.31
C VAL A 95 22.43 -8.22 8.32
N PRO A 96 23.72 -8.02 8.67
CA PRO A 96 24.67 -7.30 7.82
C PRO A 96 24.90 -7.92 6.43
N SER A 97 24.73 -9.24 6.29
CA SER A 97 24.86 -9.92 5.00
C SER A 97 23.74 -9.55 4.03
N LEU A 98 22.51 -9.39 4.53
CA LEU A 98 21.37 -8.90 3.73
C LEU A 98 21.50 -7.41 3.44
N GLU A 99 22.06 -6.63 4.36
CA GLU A 99 22.37 -5.21 4.13
C GLU A 99 23.42 -5.05 3.01
N ALA A 100 24.47 -5.87 3.01
CA ALA A 100 25.48 -5.91 1.95
C ALA A 100 24.83 -6.27 0.60
N LEU A 101 23.93 -7.25 0.60
CA LEU A 101 23.15 -7.60 -0.58
C LEU A 101 22.35 -6.40 -1.12
N LYS A 102 21.71 -5.60 -0.25
CA LYS A 102 21.00 -4.39 -0.66
C LYS A 102 21.93 -3.35 -1.31
N LYS A 103 23.21 -3.31 -0.91
CA LYS A 103 24.25 -2.42 -1.47
C LYS A 103 24.79 -2.89 -2.83
N GLU A 104 24.58 -4.15 -3.23
CA GLU A 104 24.97 -4.68 -4.56
C GLU A 104 24.09 -4.17 -5.72
N GLY A 105 23.13 -3.27 -5.45
CA GLY A 105 22.30 -2.63 -6.47
C GLY A 105 21.19 -3.55 -6.99
N GLU A 106 20.99 -3.63 -8.30
CA GLU A 106 19.87 -4.38 -8.89
C GLU A 106 19.94 -5.89 -8.65
N ALA A 107 21.14 -6.48 -8.74
CA ALA A 107 21.33 -7.91 -8.51
C ALA A 107 20.94 -8.30 -7.08
N GLY A 108 21.32 -7.45 -6.11
CA GLY A 108 20.96 -7.60 -4.72
C GLY A 108 19.45 -7.49 -4.47
N ARG A 109 18.81 -6.46 -5.03
CA ARG A 109 17.34 -6.30 -4.95
C ARG A 109 16.59 -7.50 -5.51
N ARG A 110 17.05 -8.07 -6.63
CA ARG A 110 16.44 -9.29 -7.20
C ARG A 110 16.53 -10.48 -6.25
N LYS A 111 17.69 -10.69 -5.61
CA LYS A 111 17.84 -11.75 -4.59
C LYS A 111 16.98 -11.52 -3.35
N THR A 112 16.89 -10.28 -2.85
CA THR A 112 16.01 -9.96 -1.72
C THR A 112 14.54 -10.25 -2.07
N THR A 113 14.10 -9.87 -3.27
CA THR A 113 12.75 -10.20 -3.75
C THR A 113 12.56 -11.72 -3.83
N GLN A 114 13.53 -12.49 -4.30
CA GLN A 114 13.45 -13.95 -4.32
C GLN A 114 13.28 -14.55 -2.92
N TYR A 115 14.00 -14.06 -1.92
CA TYR A 115 13.78 -14.46 -0.52
C TYR A 115 12.38 -14.08 -0.04
N THR A 116 11.90 -12.88 -0.35
CA THR A 116 10.52 -12.47 -0.03
C THR A 116 9.50 -13.43 -0.63
N ARG A 117 9.70 -13.92 -1.87
CA ARG A 117 8.81 -14.91 -2.50
C ARG A 117 8.81 -16.24 -1.75
N TYR A 118 9.97 -16.73 -1.31
CA TYR A 118 10.06 -17.96 -0.52
C TYR A 118 9.39 -17.81 0.84
N PHE A 119 9.63 -16.70 1.54
CA PHE A 119 8.93 -16.40 2.80
C PHE A 119 7.41 -16.27 2.60
N THR A 120 6.98 -15.66 1.50
CA THR A 120 5.56 -15.55 1.16
C THR A 120 4.92 -16.92 1.02
N LEU A 121 5.57 -17.85 0.32
CA LEU A 121 5.08 -19.21 0.14
C LEU A 121 4.94 -19.94 1.48
N VAL A 122 5.97 -19.86 2.33
CA VAL A 122 5.96 -20.51 3.66
C VAL A 122 4.86 -19.92 4.56
N LEU A 123 4.72 -18.59 4.58
CA LEU A 123 3.66 -17.92 5.36
C LEU A 123 2.27 -18.23 4.81
N ALA A 124 2.09 -18.28 3.49
CA ALA A 124 0.82 -18.63 2.88
C ALA A 124 0.42 -20.07 3.19
N LEU A 125 1.36 -21.02 3.17
CA LEU A 125 1.13 -22.40 3.58
C LEU A 125 0.70 -22.48 5.06
N PHE A 126 1.42 -21.77 5.94
CA PHE A 126 1.11 -21.77 7.36
C PHE A 126 -0.25 -21.12 7.68
N GLN A 127 -0.53 -19.95 7.09
CA GLN A 127 -1.78 -19.23 7.29
C GLN A 127 -2.98 -19.96 6.68
N SER A 128 -2.83 -20.53 5.48
CA SER A 128 -3.91 -21.32 4.85
C SER A 128 -4.22 -22.59 5.64
N PHE A 129 -3.21 -23.25 6.22
CA PHE A 129 -3.42 -24.39 7.10
C PHE A 129 -4.16 -24.00 8.38
N GLY A 130 -3.74 -22.92 9.03
CA GLY A 130 -4.42 -22.40 10.22
C GLY A 130 -5.90 -22.06 9.96
N ILE A 131 -6.19 -21.39 8.84
CA ILE A 131 -7.56 -21.08 8.42
C ILE A 131 -8.36 -22.35 8.11
N ALA A 132 -7.78 -23.32 7.40
CA ALA A 132 -8.46 -24.57 7.06
C ALA A 132 -8.86 -25.36 8.32
N VAL A 133 -7.97 -25.44 9.31
CA VAL A 133 -8.25 -26.10 10.60
C VAL A 133 -9.32 -25.33 11.39
N ALA A 134 -9.22 -24.00 11.45
CA ALA A 134 -10.19 -23.18 12.16
C ALA A 134 -11.61 -23.23 11.56
N LEU A 135 -11.70 -23.29 10.22
CA LEU A 135 -12.99 -23.44 9.53
C LEU A 135 -13.60 -24.82 9.73
N GLN A 136 -12.78 -25.87 9.77
CA GLN A 136 -13.25 -27.22 10.08
C GLN A 136 -13.75 -27.36 11.52
N ALA A 137 -13.17 -26.60 12.46
CA ALA A 137 -13.62 -26.58 13.85
C ALA A 137 -14.99 -25.90 14.03
N SER A 138 -15.45 -25.14 13.02
CA SER A 138 -16.75 -24.47 13.05
C SER A 138 -17.85 -25.41 12.51
N PRO A 139 -18.86 -25.76 13.33
CA PRO A 139 -19.88 -26.74 12.94
C PRO A 139 -20.73 -26.23 11.76
N GLY A 140 -20.95 -27.08 10.76
CA GLY A 140 -21.85 -26.82 9.61
C GLY A 140 -21.26 -26.00 8.45
N LEU A 141 -20.03 -25.48 8.58
CA LEU A 141 -19.37 -24.69 7.54
C LEU A 141 -18.76 -25.54 6.42
N VAL A 142 -18.24 -26.71 6.77
CA VAL A 142 -17.53 -27.62 5.85
C VAL A 142 -18.42 -28.80 5.53
N ILE A 143 -18.68 -29.03 4.25
CA ILE A 143 -19.59 -30.08 3.75
C ILE A 143 -19.08 -31.48 4.12
N SER A 144 -17.76 -31.68 4.07
CA SER A 144 -17.09 -32.92 4.47
C SER A 144 -15.81 -32.60 5.26
N PRO A 145 -15.88 -32.52 6.61
CA PRO A 145 -14.71 -32.26 7.43
C PRO A 145 -13.73 -33.44 7.33
N GLY A 146 -12.50 -33.18 6.89
CA GLY A 146 -11.47 -34.22 6.76
C GLY A 146 -10.14 -33.68 6.21
N ILE A 147 -9.11 -34.53 6.19
CA ILE A 147 -7.78 -34.20 5.67
C ILE A 147 -7.86 -33.77 4.19
N GLY A 148 -8.80 -34.36 3.43
CA GLY A 148 -9.04 -33.99 2.03
C GLY A 148 -9.45 -32.52 1.85
N PHE A 149 -10.30 -31.99 2.74
CA PHE A 149 -10.69 -30.57 2.74
C PHE A 149 -9.53 -29.67 3.17
N GLN A 150 -8.77 -30.05 4.20
CA GLN A 150 -7.62 -29.27 4.65
C GLN A 150 -6.58 -29.12 3.53
N LEU A 151 -6.27 -30.23 2.84
CA LEU A 151 -5.29 -30.24 1.77
C LEU A 151 -5.79 -29.46 0.54
N SER A 152 -7.06 -29.60 0.16
CA SER A 152 -7.63 -28.80 -0.94
C SER A 152 -7.64 -27.31 -0.61
N ALA A 153 -8.08 -26.93 0.59
CA ALA A 153 -8.10 -25.53 1.04
C ALA A 153 -6.69 -24.92 1.09
N VAL A 154 -5.71 -25.63 1.65
CA VAL A 154 -4.31 -25.19 1.71
C VAL A 154 -3.75 -24.99 0.29
N LEU A 155 -3.93 -25.96 -0.60
CA LEU A 155 -3.45 -25.86 -1.97
C LEU A 155 -4.11 -24.72 -2.73
N THR A 156 -5.44 -24.58 -2.62
CA THR A 156 -6.19 -23.52 -3.33
C THR A 156 -5.82 -22.14 -2.82
N LEU A 157 -5.80 -21.91 -1.51
CA LEU A 157 -5.47 -20.62 -0.91
C LEU A 157 -4.00 -20.23 -1.16
N THR A 158 -3.08 -21.18 -1.02
CA THR A 158 -1.65 -20.94 -1.28
C THR A 158 -1.41 -20.64 -2.75
N SER A 159 -2.01 -21.42 -3.67
CA SER A 159 -1.91 -21.16 -5.11
C SER A 159 -2.51 -19.82 -5.49
N GLY A 160 -3.64 -19.45 -4.87
CA GLY A 160 -4.27 -18.15 -5.04
C GLY A 160 -3.36 -16.98 -4.64
N THR A 161 -2.78 -17.01 -3.45
CA THR A 161 -1.84 -15.98 -3.01
C THR A 161 -0.59 -15.92 -3.88
N MET A 162 -0.02 -17.06 -4.29
CA MET A 162 1.15 -17.09 -5.18
C MET A 162 0.82 -16.52 -6.56
N PHE A 163 -0.37 -16.79 -7.08
CA PHE A 163 -0.87 -16.19 -8.31
C PHE A 163 -1.04 -14.66 -8.18
N LEU A 164 -1.60 -14.16 -7.06
CA LEU A 164 -1.73 -12.73 -6.81
C LEU A 164 -0.37 -12.03 -6.70
N MET A 165 0.59 -12.66 -6.04
CA MET A 165 1.96 -12.16 -5.97
C MET A 165 2.56 -12.04 -7.38
N TRP A 166 2.47 -13.11 -8.17
CA TRP A 166 2.95 -13.12 -9.56
C TRP A 166 2.26 -12.04 -10.39
N LEU A 167 0.93 -11.90 -10.27
CA LEU A 167 0.16 -10.88 -10.96
C LEU A 167 0.63 -9.46 -10.57
N GLY A 168 0.85 -9.22 -9.28
CA GLY A 168 1.35 -7.94 -8.77
C GLY A 168 2.75 -7.59 -9.29
N GLU A 169 3.63 -8.57 -9.40
CA GLU A 169 4.96 -8.37 -10.00
C GLU A 169 4.85 -8.10 -11.51
N GLN A 170 3.98 -8.82 -12.23
CA GLN A 170 3.75 -8.56 -13.65
C GLN A 170 3.15 -7.18 -13.90
N ILE A 171 2.23 -6.69 -13.05
CA ILE A 171 1.73 -5.31 -13.12
C ILE A 171 2.87 -4.31 -12.89
N THR A 172 3.82 -4.61 -12.00
CA THR A 172 4.97 -3.73 -11.74
C THR A 172 5.95 -3.68 -12.92
N GLU A 173 6.20 -4.81 -13.59
CA GLU A 173 7.13 -4.90 -14.72
C GLU A 173 6.52 -4.35 -16.03
N ARG A 174 5.29 -4.76 -16.34
CA ARG A 174 4.62 -4.50 -17.63
C ARG A 174 3.53 -3.44 -17.56
N GLY A 175 3.05 -3.10 -16.37
CA GLY A 175 2.03 -2.10 -16.15
C GLY A 175 2.60 -0.73 -15.81
N LEU A 176 1.84 0.00 -14.99
CA LEU A 176 2.16 1.32 -14.45
C LEU A 176 1.89 1.27 -12.95
N GLY A 177 2.75 1.86 -12.13
CA GLY A 177 2.59 1.82 -10.67
C GLY A 177 3.32 0.65 -10.00
N ASN A 178 3.15 0.59 -8.68
CA ASN A 178 3.49 -0.59 -7.89
C ASN A 178 2.29 -1.55 -7.93
N GLY A 179 2.46 -2.72 -8.55
CA GLY A 179 1.36 -3.64 -8.79
C GLY A 179 0.72 -4.19 -7.51
N ILE A 180 1.49 -4.38 -6.44
CA ILE A 180 0.95 -4.81 -5.14
C ILE A 180 0.02 -3.72 -4.58
N SER A 181 0.45 -2.45 -4.60
CA SER A 181 -0.37 -1.33 -4.15
C SER A 181 -1.66 -1.19 -4.97
N ILE A 182 -1.59 -1.45 -6.28
CA ILE A 182 -2.75 -1.38 -7.18
C ILE A 182 -3.74 -2.52 -6.95
N ILE A 183 -3.26 -3.73 -6.63
CA ILE A 183 -4.13 -4.86 -6.23
C ILE A 183 -4.89 -4.52 -4.94
N ILE A 184 -4.21 -3.99 -3.93
CA ILE A 184 -4.84 -3.58 -2.67
C ILE A 184 -5.86 -2.47 -2.92
N PHE A 185 -5.48 -1.44 -3.68
CA PHE A 185 -6.36 -0.35 -4.09
C PHE A 185 -7.62 -0.87 -4.79
N SER A 186 -7.46 -1.76 -5.78
CA SER A 186 -8.58 -2.35 -6.51
C SER A 186 -9.49 -3.17 -5.61
N GLY A 187 -8.94 -3.91 -4.64
CA GLY A 187 -9.70 -4.65 -3.65
C GLY A 187 -10.62 -3.74 -2.83
N ILE A 188 -10.06 -2.67 -2.26
CA ILE A 188 -10.81 -1.72 -1.43
C ILE A 188 -11.85 -0.99 -2.28
N VAL A 189 -11.48 -0.51 -3.46
CA VAL A 189 -12.37 0.24 -4.36
C VAL A 189 -13.52 -0.64 -4.85
N ALA A 190 -13.32 -1.94 -5.03
CA ALA A 190 -14.39 -2.86 -5.39
C ALA A 190 -15.46 -3.04 -4.29
N GLY A 191 -15.14 -2.68 -3.04
CA GLY A 191 -16.09 -2.67 -1.92
C GLY A 191 -16.87 -1.34 -1.75
N LEU A 192 -16.43 -0.24 -2.39
CA LEU A 192 -17.09 1.07 -2.34
C LEU A 192 -18.56 0.99 -2.79
N PRO A 193 -18.91 0.38 -3.95
CA PRO A 193 -20.29 0.37 -4.44
C PRO A 193 -21.26 -0.32 -3.47
N SER A 194 -20.86 -1.46 -2.90
CA SER A 194 -21.69 -2.19 -1.92
C SER A 194 -21.89 -1.41 -0.63
N ALA A 195 -20.88 -0.67 -0.17
CA ALA A 195 -21.02 0.15 1.04
C ALA A 195 -21.94 1.36 0.81
N ILE A 196 -21.88 1.98 -0.37
CA ILE A 196 -22.79 3.06 -0.77
C ILE A 196 -24.23 2.53 -0.88
N ALA A 197 -24.42 1.36 -1.51
CA ALA A 197 -25.72 0.72 -1.60
C ALA A 197 -26.29 0.38 -0.21
N GLY A 198 -25.46 -0.16 0.69
CA GLY A 198 -25.85 -0.42 2.08
C GLY A 198 -26.25 0.86 2.82
N LEU A 199 -25.49 1.95 2.67
CA LEU A 199 -25.88 3.25 3.23
C LEU A 199 -27.22 3.76 2.69
N MET A 200 -27.46 3.62 1.38
CA MET A 200 -28.74 3.99 0.78
C MET A 200 -29.89 3.13 1.31
N GLU A 201 -29.66 1.83 1.51
CA GLU A 201 -30.65 0.91 2.07
C GLU A 201 -30.99 1.25 3.53
N LEU A 202 -29.99 1.59 4.36
CA LEU A 202 -30.20 2.05 5.74
C LEU A 202 -31.01 3.36 5.80
N VAL A 203 -30.85 4.24 4.81
CA VAL A 203 -31.64 5.46 4.69
C VAL A 203 -33.06 5.17 4.21
N SER A 204 -33.24 4.29 3.22
CA SER A 204 -34.57 3.94 2.69
C SER A 204 -35.43 3.15 3.67
N THR A 205 -34.80 2.33 4.52
CA THR A 205 -35.48 1.57 5.58
C THR A 205 -35.80 2.41 6.82
N GLY A 206 -35.36 3.67 6.87
CA GLY A 206 -35.56 4.57 8.00
C GLY A 206 -34.71 4.24 9.23
N ALA A 207 -33.82 3.24 9.15
CA ALA A 207 -32.88 2.89 10.22
C ALA A 207 -31.83 3.99 10.47
N MET A 208 -31.57 4.83 9.46
CA MET A 208 -30.70 6.00 9.56
C MET A 208 -31.41 7.24 9.02
N SER A 209 -31.31 8.37 9.74
CA SER A 209 -31.84 9.63 9.24
C SER A 209 -31.02 10.14 8.05
N VAL A 210 -31.70 10.72 7.06
CA VAL A 210 -31.08 11.33 5.87
C VAL A 210 -30.01 12.37 6.28
N LEU A 211 -30.23 13.07 7.39
CA LEU A 211 -29.32 14.08 7.91
C LEU A 211 -27.99 13.48 8.41
N VAL A 212 -28.03 12.30 9.06
CA VAL A 212 -26.82 11.59 9.49
C VAL A 212 -26.06 11.04 8.29
N ALA A 213 -26.76 10.47 7.30
CA ALA A 213 -26.11 9.98 6.08
C ALA A 213 -25.39 11.10 5.30
N LEU A 214 -26.01 12.27 5.18
CA LEU A 214 -25.41 13.44 4.52
C LEU A 214 -24.21 13.98 5.31
N PHE A 215 -24.29 13.98 6.65
CA PHE A 215 -23.16 14.34 7.51
C PHE A 215 -21.97 13.38 7.35
N VAL A 216 -22.21 12.06 7.29
CA VAL A 216 -21.17 11.06 7.06
C VAL A 216 -20.50 11.28 5.70
N LEU A 217 -21.27 11.50 4.64
CA LEU A 217 -20.73 11.76 3.31
C LEU A 217 -19.88 13.04 3.28
N ALA A 218 -20.34 14.10 3.94
CA ALA A 218 -19.57 15.34 4.08
C ALA A 218 -18.23 15.13 4.81
N ILE A 219 -18.22 14.33 5.90
CA ILE A 219 -16.99 13.98 6.61
C ILE A 219 -16.02 13.22 5.70
N VAL A 220 -16.49 12.23 4.94
CA VAL A 220 -15.62 11.44 4.05
C VAL A 220 -14.94 12.33 3.01
N VAL A 221 -15.70 13.24 2.39
CA VAL A 221 -15.16 14.20 1.42
C VAL A 221 -14.16 15.14 2.10
N LEU A 222 -14.48 15.66 3.28
CA LEU A 222 -13.60 16.58 4.03
C LEU A 222 -12.29 15.89 4.43
N VAL A 223 -12.36 14.68 4.97
CA VAL A 223 -11.18 13.89 5.35
C VAL A 223 -10.36 13.56 4.11
N THR A 224 -10.98 13.17 3.00
CA THR A 224 -10.27 12.92 1.73
C THR A 224 -9.56 14.17 1.24
N TYR A 225 -10.23 15.33 1.24
CA TYR A 225 -9.63 16.61 0.88
C TYR A 225 -8.44 16.96 1.79
N PHE A 226 -8.61 16.79 3.10
CA PHE A 226 -7.56 17.04 4.08
C PHE A 226 -6.34 16.12 3.85
N VAL A 227 -6.55 14.82 3.61
CA VAL A 227 -5.47 13.88 3.30
C VAL A 227 -4.75 14.27 2.01
N VAL A 228 -5.48 14.60 0.94
CA VAL A 228 -4.87 15.05 -0.32
C VAL A 228 -4.07 16.34 -0.13
N PHE A 229 -4.58 17.29 0.65
CA PHE A 229 -3.89 18.55 0.95
C PHE A 229 -2.57 18.30 1.69
N VAL A 230 -2.60 17.43 2.71
CA VAL A 230 -1.43 17.08 3.51
C VAL A 230 -0.40 16.28 2.71
N GLU A 231 -0.83 15.29 1.92
CA GLU A 231 0.05 14.46 1.09
C GLU A 231 0.70 15.23 -0.07
N ARG A 232 0.02 16.28 -0.58
CA ARG A 232 0.62 17.22 -1.54
C ARG A 232 1.58 18.21 -0.88
N GLY A 233 1.54 18.33 0.44
CA GLY A 233 2.42 19.17 1.24
C GLY A 233 3.88 18.75 1.12
N GLN A 234 4.71 19.66 0.61
CA GLN A 234 6.16 19.47 0.51
C GLN A 234 6.91 20.62 1.17
N ARG A 235 7.92 20.27 1.97
CA ARG A 235 8.89 21.21 2.50
C ARG A 235 10.03 21.34 1.51
N LYS A 236 10.16 22.52 0.91
CA LYS A 236 11.22 22.83 -0.05
C LYS A 236 12.45 23.33 0.69
N ILE A 237 13.55 22.58 0.63
CA ILE A 237 14.86 23.04 1.12
C ILE A 237 15.61 23.64 -0.06
N LEU A 238 16.02 24.90 0.05
CA LEU A 238 16.79 25.56 -1.00
C LEU A 238 18.21 24.98 -1.06
N VAL A 239 18.65 24.62 -2.27
CA VAL A 239 19.99 24.11 -2.56
C VAL A 239 20.56 24.93 -3.70
N ASN A 240 21.74 25.49 -3.49
CA ASN A 240 22.46 26.24 -4.51
C ASN A 240 23.54 25.37 -5.12
N TYR A 241 23.57 25.32 -6.45
CA TYR A 241 24.69 24.73 -7.17
C TYR A 241 25.84 25.72 -7.25
N ALA A 242 27.06 25.25 -6.96
CA ALA A 242 28.26 26.05 -7.03
C ALA A 242 28.38 26.71 -8.41
N ARG A 243 28.58 28.03 -8.42
CA ARG A 243 28.89 28.79 -9.63
C ARG A 243 30.27 28.39 -10.11
N ARG A 244 30.39 28.02 -11.39
CA ARG A 244 31.69 27.82 -12.04
C ARG A 244 31.89 28.99 -13.00
N GLN A 245 32.78 29.91 -12.63
CA GLN A 245 33.22 30.96 -13.54
C GLN A 245 34.30 30.37 -14.45
N VAL A 246 34.04 30.34 -15.76
CA VAL A 246 35.02 29.93 -16.77
C VAL A 246 35.24 31.15 -17.68
N GLY A 247 36.41 31.80 -17.55
CA GLY A 247 36.69 33.08 -18.19
C GLY A 247 35.81 34.23 -17.65
N ASN A 248 35.37 35.14 -18.52
CA ASN A 248 34.48 36.26 -18.17
C ASN A 248 32.99 35.91 -18.08
N LYS A 249 32.61 34.64 -18.26
CA LYS A 249 31.20 34.21 -18.20
C LYS A 249 30.96 33.34 -16.98
N VAL A 250 29.99 33.77 -16.16
CA VAL A 250 29.50 32.99 -15.02
C VAL A 250 28.55 31.93 -15.55
N TYR A 251 28.96 30.67 -15.48
CA TYR A 251 28.08 29.53 -15.75
C TYR A 251 27.60 28.93 -14.43
N GLY A 252 26.29 28.71 -14.31
CA GLY A 252 25.68 28.11 -13.13
C GLY A 252 25.25 29.10 -12.04
N GLY A 253 24.87 28.56 -10.88
CA GLY A 253 24.22 29.31 -9.80
C GLY A 253 22.69 29.33 -9.86
N GLN A 254 22.06 28.35 -10.53
CA GLN A 254 20.63 28.14 -10.34
C GLN A 254 20.38 27.61 -8.93
N SER A 255 19.50 28.31 -8.20
CA SER A 255 18.90 27.79 -6.99
C SER A 255 17.89 26.72 -7.37
N SER A 256 18.08 25.51 -6.86
CA SER A 256 17.08 24.46 -6.91
C SER A 256 16.49 24.24 -5.52
N HIS A 257 15.49 23.38 -5.44
CA HIS A 257 14.94 22.94 -4.18
C HIS A 257 15.01 21.43 -4.10
N LEU A 258 15.40 20.92 -2.93
CA LEU A 258 15.20 19.53 -2.55
C LEU A 258 13.82 19.42 -1.89
N PRO A 259 12.81 18.83 -2.56
CA PRO A 259 11.49 18.66 -1.98
C PRO A 259 11.50 17.48 -1.01
N LEU A 260 11.14 17.72 0.25
CA LEU A 260 10.85 16.68 1.23
C LEU A 260 9.33 16.63 1.44
N LYS A 261 8.71 15.48 1.16
CA LYS A 261 7.28 15.29 1.47
C LYS A 261 7.07 15.23 2.98
N LEU A 262 5.88 15.61 3.45
CA LEU A 262 5.53 15.48 4.87
C LEU A 262 5.58 14.01 5.30
N ASN A 263 5.07 13.12 4.46
CA ASN A 263 5.11 11.69 4.66
C ASN A 263 5.99 11.01 3.60
N MET A 264 7.22 10.70 4.00
CA MET A 264 8.14 9.92 3.16
C MET A 264 7.82 8.42 3.19
N ALA A 265 7.08 7.97 4.22
CA ALA A 265 6.74 6.57 4.42
C ALA A 265 5.51 6.11 3.61
N GLY A 266 4.69 7.04 3.13
CA GLY A 266 3.45 6.76 2.41
C GLY A 266 2.46 5.97 3.28
N VAL A 267 1.79 4.99 2.69
CA VAL A 267 0.76 4.17 3.37
C VAL A 267 1.31 2.97 4.12
N ILE A 268 2.61 2.73 4.00
CA ILE A 268 3.23 1.49 4.48
C ILE A 268 3.11 1.35 6.00
N PRO A 269 3.31 2.39 6.84
CA PRO A 269 3.21 2.24 8.30
C PRO A 269 1.84 1.79 8.81
N PRO A 270 0.69 2.36 8.39
CA PRO A 270 -0.63 1.82 8.74
C PRO A 270 -0.85 0.36 8.33
N ILE A 271 -0.35 -0.03 7.15
CA ILE A 271 -0.44 -1.42 6.68
C ILE A 271 0.39 -2.36 7.58
N PHE A 272 1.56 -1.90 8.03
CA PHE A 272 2.41 -2.68 8.93
C PHE A 272 1.81 -2.80 10.32
N ALA A 273 1.32 -1.69 10.87
CA ALA A 273 0.64 -1.65 12.16
C ALA A 273 -0.57 -2.61 12.17
N SER A 274 -1.42 -2.55 11.14
CA SER A 274 -2.55 -3.48 11.01
C SER A 274 -2.08 -4.93 10.86
N SER A 275 -1.11 -5.23 9.99
CA SER A 275 -0.61 -6.60 9.80
C SER A 275 -0.05 -7.23 11.09
N ILE A 276 0.64 -6.45 11.92
CA ILE A 276 1.21 -6.95 13.18
C ILE A 276 0.13 -7.19 14.22
N ILE A 277 -0.88 -6.33 14.32
CA ILE A 277 -1.99 -6.52 15.27
C ILE A 277 -2.86 -7.71 14.86
N LEU A 278 -2.94 -7.99 13.55
CA LEU A 278 -3.66 -9.14 13.02
C LEU A 278 -2.96 -10.48 13.32
N LEU A 279 -1.65 -10.50 13.57
CA LEU A 279 -0.90 -11.74 13.79
C LEU A 279 -1.30 -12.43 15.11
N PRO A 280 -1.34 -11.75 16.28
CA PRO A 280 -1.89 -12.33 17.50
C PRO A 280 -3.36 -12.72 17.36
N ALA A 281 -4.17 -11.91 16.68
CA ALA A 281 -5.60 -12.20 16.50
C ALA A 281 -5.83 -13.48 15.69
N THR A 282 -5.04 -13.72 14.64
CA THR A 282 -5.08 -14.96 13.86
C THR A 282 -4.55 -16.16 14.65
N ALA A 283 -3.50 -15.99 15.44
CA ALA A 283 -3.06 -17.04 16.35
C ALA A 283 -4.15 -17.41 17.38
N VAL A 284 -4.88 -16.43 17.90
CA VAL A 284 -5.96 -16.68 18.87
C VAL A 284 -7.16 -17.36 18.21
N SER A 285 -7.52 -17.00 16.97
CA SER A 285 -8.61 -17.70 16.29
C SER A 285 -8.30 -19.17 16.02
N TRP A 286 -7.02 -19.52 15.87
CA TRP A 286 -6.57 -20.91 15.68
C TRP A 286 -6.42 -21.69 16.99
N PHE A 287 -5.87 -21.07 18.05
CA PHE A 287 -5.54 -21.75 19.31
C PHE A 287 -6.54 -21.49 20.45
N GLY A 288 -7.45 -20.52 20.31
CA GLY A 288 -8.41 -20.14 21.34
C GLY A 288 -9.50 -21.19 21.62
N ALA A 289 -9.61 -22.22 20.78
CA ALA A 289 -10.47 -23.39 21.01
C ALA A 289 -9.78 -24.49 21.88
N ALA A 290 -8.46 -24.40 22.10
CA ALA A 290 -7.75 -25.38 22.93
C ALA A 290 -8.06 -25.15 24.43
N LYS A 291 -8.39 -26.24 25.15
CA LYS A 291 -8.61 -26.20 26.61
C LYS A 291 -7.34 -25.69 27.32
N GLY A 292 -7.45 -24.58 28.05
CA GLY A 292 -6.38 -24.01 28.89
C GLY A 292 -5.79 -22.67 28.42
N MET A 293 -6.18 -22.16 27.24
CA MET A 293 -5.61 -20.92 26.66
C MET A 293 -6.52 -19.70 26.84
N GLY A 294 -7.14 -19.54 28.02
CA GLY A 294 -8.03 -18.42 28.34
C GLY A 294 -7.37 -17.05 28.21
N TRP A 295 -6.10 -16.95 28.59
CA TRP A 295 -5.30 -15.72 28.45
C TRP A 295 -5.18 -15.23 26.99
N LEU A 296 -5.15 -16.15 26.01
CA LEU A 296 -5.13 -15.79 24.60
C LEU A 296 -6.45 -15.16 24.16
N LYS A 297 -7.57 -15.72 24.64
CA LYS A 297 -8.91 -15.16 24.42
C LYS A 297 -9.08 -13.80 25.09
N ASP A 298 -8.56 -13.62 26.30
CA ASP A 298 -8.60 -12.34 27.00
C ASP A 298 -7.77 -11.28 26.28
N ILE A 299 -6.59 -11.64 25.77
CA ILE A 299 -5.76 -10.75 24.92
C ILE A 299 -6.47 -10.41 23.62
N ALA A 300 -7.11 -11.37 22.94
CA ALA A 300 -7.85 -11.08 21.70
C ALA A 300 -9.10 -10.24 21.94
N GLY A 301 -9.80 -10.45 23.05
CA GLY A 301 -10.89 -9.58 23.49
C GLY A 301 -10.36 -8.16 23.70
N ALA A 302 -9.23 -8.01 24.40
CA ALA A 302 -8.60 -6.72 24.64
C ALA A 302 -8.09 -6.02 23.35
N LEU A 303 -7.76 -6.81 22.31
CA LEU A 303 -7.34 -6.36 20.99
C LEU A 303 -8.51 -6.26 19.98
N SER A 304 -9.76 -6.41 20.41
CA SER A 304 -10.89 -6.23 19.51
C SER A 304 -11.07 -4.75 19.11
N PRO A 305 -11.40 -4.45 17.84
CA PRO A 305 -11.73 -3.10 17.40
C PRO A 305 -12.81 -2.47 18.28
N GLY A 306 -12.60 -1.24 18.73
CA GLY A 306 -13.54 -0.51 19.59
C GLY A 306 -13.16 -0.47 21.07
N GLN A 307 -12.18 -1.26 21.51
CA GLN A 307 -11.63 -1.12 22.86
C GLN A 307 -10.55 -0.02 22.93
N PRO A 308 -10.48 0.77 24.01
CA PRO A 308 -9.45 1.79 24.19
C PRO A 308 -8.02 1.24 24.10
N LEU A 309 -7.79 0.00 24.55
CA LEU A 309 -6.48 -0.64 24.50
C LEU A 309 -6.04 -0.90 23.05
N TYR A 310 -6.95 -1.40 22.21
CA TYR A 310 -6.70 -1.59 20.78
C TYR A 310 -6.33 -0.26 20.11
N ILE A 311 -7.10 0.80 20.36
CA ILE A 311 -6.84 2.15 19.81
C ILE A 311 -5.46 2.66 20.22
N LEU A 312 -5.09 2.51 21.49
CA LEU A 312 -3.80 2.98 22.01
C LEU A 312 -2.62 2.19 21.43
N LEU A 313 -2.74 0.86 21.35
CA LEU A 313 -1.72 0.00 20.78
C LEU A 313 -1.58 0.24 19.27
N TYR A 314 -2.70 0.43 18.57
CA TYR A 314 -2.72 0.74 17.14
C TYR A 314 -2.10 2.12 16.86
N ALA A 315 -2.46 3.15 17.62
CA ALA A 315 -1.85 4.48 17.52
C ALA A 315 -0.34 4.44 17.73
N THR A 316 0.10 3.76 18.78
CA THR A 316 1.53 3.62 19.11
C THR A 316 2.28 2.87 18.01
N ALA A 317 1.70 1.79 17.48
CA ALA A 317 2.26 1.03 16.38
C ALA A 317 2.40 1.88 15.10
N ILE A 318 1.38 2.66 14.73
CA ILE A 318 1.43 3.56 13.56
C ILE A 318 2.58 4.57 13.73
N ILE A 319 2.66 5.24 14.88
CA ILE A 319 3.71 6.23 15.13
C ILE A 319 5.09 5.58 15.07
N PHE A 320 5.27 4.45 15.77
CA PHE A 320 6.51 3.69 15.75
C PHE A 320 6.93 3.31 14.33
N PHE A 321 6.04 2.70 13.55
CA PHE A 321 6.34 2.30 12.17
C PHE A 321 6.56 3.50 11.24
N ALA A 322 5.91 4.63 11.46
CA ALA A 322 6.14 5.83 10.67
C ALA A 322 7.57 6.35 10.84
N PHE A 323 8.06 6.42 12.10
CA PHE A 323 9.45 6.80 12.39
C PHE A 323 10.44 5.76 11.89
N PHE A 324 10.20 4.49 12.23
CA PHE A 324 11.07 3.39 11.87
C PHE A 324 11.23 3.25 10.36
N TYR A 325 10.13 3.25 9.60
CA TYR A 325 10.18 3.13 8.14
C TYR A 325 10.84 4.33 7.48
N THR A 326 10.56 5.56 7.95
CA THR A 326 11.21 6.76 7.39
C THR A 326 12.73 6.71 7.58
N ALA A 327 13.19 6.31 8.77
CA ALA A 327 14.62 6.14 9.06
C ALA A 327 15.28 5.04 8.20
N LEU A 328 14.56 3.96 7.90
CA LEU A 328 15.08 2.88 7.06
C LEU A 328 15.22 3.26 5.58
N VAL A 329 14.31 4.08 5.06
CA VAL A 329 14.28 4.44 3.64
C VAL A 329 15.17 5.64 3.33
N PHE A 330 15.19 6.64 4.21
CA PHE A 330 15.89 7.89 3.94
C PHE A 330 17.25 7.94 4.66
N ASN A 331 18.33 7.79 3.91
CA ASN A 331 19.68 7.97 4.43
C ASN A 331 20.17 9.41 4.24
N SER A 332 20.05 10.24 5.27
CA SER A 332 20.46 11.65 5.22
C SER A 332 21.94 11.87 4.93
N ARG A 333 22.81 10.92 5.33
CA ARG A 333 24.25 10.99 5.07
C ARG A 333 24.55 10.78 3.59
N GLU A 334 23.94 9.76 3.00
CA GLU A 334 24.10 9.48 1.58
C GLU A 334 23.54 10.62 0.71
N THR A 335 22.38 11.17 1.05
CA THR A 335 21.83 12.35 0.35
C THR A 335 22.77 13.55 0.47
N ALA A 336 23.35 13.80 1.64
CA ALA A 336 24.31 14.90 1.83
C ALA A 336 25.59 14.70 1.00
N ASP A 337 26.10 13.47 0.92
CA ASP A 337 27.25 13.14 0.09
C ASP A 337 26.94 13.25 -1.41
N GLN A 338 25.73 12.88 -1.85
CA GLN A 338 25.26 13.08 -3.21
C GLN A 338 25.15 14.57 -3.57
N LEU A 339 24.62 15.40 -2.67
CA LEU A 339 24.58 16.86 -2.84
C LEU A 339 26.01 17.43 -2.97
N LYS A 340 26.92 17.00 -2.09
CA LYS A 340 28.33 17.42 -2.13
C LYS A 340 29.02 17.02 -3.43
N LYS A 341 28.84 15.78 -3.89
CA LYS A 341 29.38 15.27 -5.17
C LYS A 341 28.77 16.01 -6.37
N GLY A 342 27.49 16.38 -6.30
CA GLY A 342 26.78 17.17 -7.30
C GLY A 342 27.13 18.66 -7.31
N GLY A 343 28.07 19.12 -6.47
CA GLY A 343 28.43 20.53 -6.35
C GLY A 343 27.30 21.40 -5.76
N ALA A 344 26.34 20.78 -5.10
CA ALA A 344 25.16 21.42 -4.53
C ALA A 344 25.34 21.57 -3.01
N PHE A 345 24.99 22.73 -2.46
CA PHE A 345 25.07 22.98 -1.02
C PHE A 345 23.87 23.76 -0.50
N ILE A 346 23.55 23.53 0.77
CA ILE A 346 22.50 24.28 1.46
C ILE A 346 23.12 25.57 1.99
N PRO A 347 22.58 26.76 1.62
CA PRO A 347 23.09 28.03 2.13
C PRO A 347 23.15 28.07 3.66
N GLY A 348 24.30 28.47 4.20
CA GLY A 348 24.51 28.57 5.66
C GLY A 348 24.94 27.28 6.36
N ILE A 349 25.08 26.15 5.66
CA ILE A 349 25.46 24.86 6.25
C ILE A 349 26.68 24.29 5.52
N ARG A 350 27.72 23.89 6.27
CA ARG A 350 28.93 23.30 5.69
C ARG A 350 28.61 21.96 5.01
N PRO A 351 29.03 21.71 3.75
CA PRO A 351 28.77 20.46 3.06
C PRO A 351 29.34 19.23 3.77
N GLY A 352 28.59 18.12 3.75
CA GLY A 352 28.96 16.85 4.38
C GLY A 352 28.13 16.56 5.64
N GLU A 353 28.79 16.25 6.76
CA GLU A 353 28.11 15.79 7.97
C GLU A 353 27.13 16.81 8.56
N GLN A 354 27.42 18.12 8.46
CA GLN A 354 26.51 19.16 8.94
C GLN A 354 25.24 19.26 8.08
N THR A 355 25.37 19.06 6.77
CA THR A 355 24.21 18.93 5.86
C THR A 355 23.37 17.70 6.23
N ALA A 356 24.01 16.57 6.53
CA ALA A 356 23.31 15.36 6.96
C ALA A 356 22.52 15.58 8.25
N LYS A 357 23.15 16.16 9.29
CA LYS A 357 22.48 16.49 10.57
C LYS A 357 21.31 17.46 10.41
N PHE A 358 21.43 18.43 9.50
CA PHE A 358 20.34 19.36 9.21
C PHE A 358 19.16 18.67 8.54
N ILE A 359 19.43 17.86 7.50
CA ILE A 359 18.40 17.10 6.79
C ILE A 359 17.69 16.15 7.77
N ASP A 360 18.44 15.45 8.61
CA ASP A 360 17.92 14.54 9.63
C ASP A 360 17.01 15.27 10.64
N LYS A 361 17.45 16.42 11.18
CA LYS A 361 16.63 17.25 12.07
C LYS A 361 15.34 17.73 11.42
N VAL A 362 15.38 18.05 10.12
CA VAL A 362 14.20 18.44 9.35
C VAL A 362 13.25 17.26 9.15
N LEU A 363 13.78 16.10 8.79
CA LEU A 363 13.01 14.87 8.60
C LEU A 363 12.33 14.44 9.89
N MET A 364 13.05 14.37 11.00
CA MET A 364 12.47 14.00 12.30
C MET A 364 11.25 14.86 12.67
N ARG A 365 11.31 16.18 12.42
CA ARG A 365 10.18 17.08 12.68
C ARG A 365 9.03 16.88 11.68
N LEU A 366 9.35 16.64 10.41
CA LEU A 366 8.33 16.36 9.40
C LEU A 366 7.63 15.02 9.68
N THR A 367 8.39 13.99 10.00
CA THR A 367 7.88 12.65 10.34
C THR A 367 7.05 12.67 11.61
N LEU A 368 7.37 13.51 12.61
CA LEU A 368 6.51 13.68 13.79
C LEU A 368 5.12 14.18 13.41
N VAL A 369 5.06 15.27 12.64
CA VAL A 369 3.78 15.82 12.14
C VAL A 369 3.09 14.80 11.22
N GLY A 370 3.89 14.08 10.44
CA GLY A 370 3.51 12.96 9.59
C GLY A 370 2.75 11.86 10.35
N ALA A 371 3.42 11.30 11.34
CA ALA A 371 2.90 10.22 12.17
C ALA A 371 1.61 10.61 12.89
N ILE A 372 1.53 11.85 13.40
CA ILE A 372 0.34 12.37 14.07
C ILE A 372 -0.84 12.43 13.10
N TYR A 373 -0.68 12.99 11.89
CA TYR A 373 -1.81 13.07 10.96
C TYR A 373 -2.26 11.67 10.49
N ILE A 374 -1.32 10.76 10.20
CA ILE A 374 -1.66 9.39 9.76
C ILE A 374 -2.47 8.70 10.84
N THR A 375 -2.04 8.83 12.10
CA THR A 375 -2.72 8.24 13.25
C THR A 375 -4.13 8.84 13.41
N LEU A 376 -4.26 10.16 13.34
CA LEU A 376 -5.57 10.82 13.43
C LEU A 376 -6.52 10.36 12.31
N VAL A 377 -6.04 10.27 11.07
CA VAL A 377 -6.86 9.81 9.92
C VAL A 377 -7.28 8.35 10.09
N CYS A 378 -6.40 7.49 10.61
CA CYS A 378 -6.72 6.08 10.84
C CYS A 378 -7.74 5.89 11.97
N LEU A 379 -7.64 6.66 13.05
CA LEU A 379 -8.50 6.56 14.22
C LEU A 379 -9.85 7.26 14.06
N LEU A 380 -9.95 8.28 13.20
CA LEU A 380 -11.16 9.09 13.06
C LEU A 380 -12.40 8.23 12.75
N PRO A 381 -12.36 7.26 11.81
CA PRO A 381 -13.51 6.39 11.58
C PRO A 381 -13.85 5.48 12.75
N GLU A 382 -12.86 5.00 13.52
CA GLU A 382 -13.12 4.17 14.71
C GLU A 382 -13.91 4.95 15.77
N PHE A 383 -13.57 6.22 16.00
CA PHE A 383 -14.33 7.09 16.90
C PHE A 383 -15.75 7.37 16.40
N LEU A 384 -15.96 7.47 15.09
CA LEU A 384 -17.30 7.67 14.52
C LEU A 384 -18.18 6.42 14.67
N VAL A 385 -17.63 5.23 14.45
CA VAL A 385 -18.34 3.96 14.65
C VAL A 385 -18.76 3.82 16.12
N LEU A 386 -17.86 4.10 17.06
CA LEU A 386 -18.12 3.98 18.50
C LEU A 386 -19.21 4.94 19.01
N LYS A 387 -19.25 6.18 18.49
CA LYS A 387 -20.15 7.22 19.00
C LYS A 387 -21.49 7.28 18.27
N TYR A 388 -21.51 7.00 16.96
CA TYR A 388 -22.68 7.14 16.11
C TYR A 388 -23.30 5.80 15.70
N ASN A 389 -22.71 4.65 16.07
CA ASN A 389 -23.19 3.29 15.73
C ASN A 389 -23.49 3.08 14.24
N VAL A 390 -22.89 3.90 13.37
CA VAL A 390 -22.98 3.69 11.93
C VAL A 390 -21.94 2.64 11.57
N PRO A 391 -22.33 1.49 10.98
CA PRO A 391 -21.39 0.48 10.51
C PRO A 391 -20.62 1.04 9.32
N PHE A 392 -19.59 1.82 9.62
CA PHE A 392 -18.76 2.44 8.60
C PHE A 392 -17.74 1.40 8.13
N SER A 393 -18.08 0.71 7.04
CA SER A 393 -17.20 -0.29 6.42
C SER A 393 -15.89 0.29 5.85
N PHE A 394 -15.73 1.62 5.88
CA PHE A 394 -14.52 2.33 5.43
C PHE A 394 -13.58 2.63 6.59
N GLY A 395 -12.61 1.76 6.85
CA GLY A 395 -11.53 2.09 7.79
C GLY A 395 -10.73 3.32 7.35
N GLY A 396 -10.18 4.09 8.31
CA GLY A 396 -9.34 5.26 8.00
C GLY A 396 -8.08 4.88 7.21
N THR A 397 -7.57 3.68 7.43
CA THR A 397 -6.48 3.07 6.66
C THR A 397 -6.84 2.92 5.18
N SER A 398 -8.06 2.51 4.86
CA SER A 398 -8.50 2.30 3.48
C SER A 398 -8.62 3.59 2.69
N LEU A 399 -9.09 4.66 3.34
CA LEU A 399 -9.12 5.98 2.74
C LEU A 399 -7.69 6.47 2.43
N LEU A 400 -6.75 6.27 3.36
CA LEU A 400 -5.35 6.61 3.16
C LEU A 400 -4.73 5.84 1.98
N ILE A 401 -5.00 4.52 1.89
CA ILE A 401 -4.56 3.68 0.76
C ILE A 401 -5.09 4.23 -0.56
N ILE A 402 -6.39 4.53 -0.64
CA ILE A 402 -7.01 5.07 -1.85
C ILE A 402 -6.31 6.35 -2.31
N VAL A 403 -6.11 7.30 -1.40
CA VAL A 403 -5.55 8.61 -1.75
C VAL A 403 -4.10 8.49 -2.21
N VAL A 404 -3.25 7.81 -1.43
CA VAL A 404 -1.81 7.76 -1.72
C VAL A 404 -1.52 6.92 -2.96
N VAL A 405 -2.18 5.77 -3.14
CA VAL A 405 -1.97 4.94 -4.34
C VAL A 405 -2.44 5.68 -5.60
N THR A 406 -3.56 6.42 -5.52
CA THR A 406 -4.02 7.26 -6.64
C THR A 406 -3.02 8.37 -6.95
N MET A 407 -2.49 9.04 -5.92
CA MET A 407 -1.47 10.09 -6.08
C MET A 407 -0.16 9.55 -6.67
N ASP A 408 0.32 8.40 -6.22
CA ASP A 408 1.51 7.74 -6.75
C ASP A 408 1.29 7.28 -8.20
N PHE A 409 0.13 6.70 -8.51
CA PHE A 409 -0.23 6.33 -9.87
C PHE A 409 -0.23 7.56 -10.80
N MET A 410 -0.88 8.66 -10.39
CA MET A 410 -0.90 9.89 -11.16
C MET A 410 0.49 10.50 -11.33
N ALA A 411 1.33 10.49 -10.29
CA ALA A 411 2.70 10.98 -10.37
C ALA A 411 3.55 10.17 -11.36
N GLN A 412 3.40 8.84 -11.38
CA GLN A 412 4.11 7.97 -12.32
C GLN A 412 3.61 8.16 -13.76
N VAL A 413 2.30 8.28 -13.96
CA VAL A 413 1.72 8.59 -15.29
C VAL A 413 2.24 9.93 -15.80
N GLN A 414 2.29 10.96 -14.95
CA GLN A 414 2.85 12.26 -15.31
C GLN A 414 4.35 12.19 -15.64
N ALA A 415 5.14 11.47 -14.84
CA ALA A 415 6.57 11.27 -15.09
C ALA A 415 6.81 10.57 -16.43
N TYR A 416 6.03 9.54 -16.74
CA TYR A 416 6.09 8.80 -18.00
C TYR A 416 5.66 9.66 -19.21
N ALA A 417 4.64 10.50 -19.05
CA ALA A 417 4.22 11.43 -20.08
C ALA A 417 5.28 12.52 -20.34
N MET A 418 5.93 13.01 -19.28
CA MET A 418 6.96 14.06 -19.37
C MET A 418 8.25 13.57 -20.03
N SER A 419 8.71 12.33 -19.74
CA SER A 419 9.91 11.77 -20.36
C SER A 419 9.81 11.70 -21.89
N HIS A 420 8.64 11.35 -22.42
CA HIS A 420 8.39 11.35 -23.86
C HIS A 420 8.37 12.76 -24.48
N GLN A 421 7.98 13.79 -23.72
CA GLN A 421 8.05 15.16 -24.19
C GLN A 421 9.51 15.65 -24.28
N TYR A 422 10.39 15.21 -23.38
CA TYR A 422 11.82 15.52 -23.43
C TYR A 422 12.51 14.99 -24.69
N ASP A 423 12.27 13.73 -25.07
CA ASP A 423 12.82 13.17 -26.32
C ASP A 423 12.35 13.94 -27.56
N ALA A 424 11.08 14.35 -27.58
CA ALA A 424 10.53 15.15 -28.68
C ALA A 424 11.15 16.56 -28.75
N LEU A 425 11.45 17.18 -27.59
CA LEU A 425 12.11 18.49 -27.50
C LEU A 425 13.59 18.41 -27.90
N LEU A 426 14.31 17.37 -27.46
CA LEU A 426 15.72 17.14 -27.83
C LEU A 426 15.85 16.83 -29.33
N LYS A 427 14.96 16.02 -29.89
CA LYS A 427 14.93 15.75 -31.34
C LYS A 427 14.69 17.04 -32.14
N LYS A 428 13.76 17.90 -31.70
CA LYS A 428 13.48 19.19 -32.35
C LYS A 428 14.64 20.20 -32.22
N ALA A 429 15.41 20.14 -31.14
CA ALA A 429 16.62 20.95 -30.96
C ALA A 429 17.75 20.49 -31.90
N ASN A 430 17.97 19.18 -32.06
CA ASN A 430 19.00 18.64 -32.95
C ASN A 430 18.72 18.91 -34.44
N PHE A 431 17.45 19.01 -34.87
CA PHE A 431 17.11 19.40 -36.24
C PHE A 431 17.42 20.87 -36.57
N LYS A 432 17.69 21.72 -35.57
CA LYS A 432 18.04 23.13 -35.79
C LYS A 432 19.55 23.38 -35.90
N SER A 433 20.40 22.40 -35.55
CA SER A 433 21.86 22.54 -35.66
C SER A 433 22.47 22.04 -36.98
N GLY A 434 21.64 21.56 -37.93
CA GLY A 434 22.11 21.02 -39.22
C GLY A 434 21.97 21.94 -40.44
N LEU A 435 21.49 23.18 -40.28
CA LEU A 435 21.13 24.07 -41.40
C LEU A 435 21.72 25.49 -41.29
N GLY A 436 22.80 25.65 -40.54
CA GLY A 436 23.49 26.94 -40.39
C GLY A 436 24.99 26.78 -40.50
N GLY A 437 25.50 26.56 -41.71
CA GLY A 437 26.94 26.41 -41.91
C GLY A 437 27.41 26.10 -43.32
N VAL A 438 26.83 26.72 -44.37
CA VAL A 438 27.54 27.06 -45.61
C VAL A 438 26.85 28.27 -46.23
N ARG A 439 27.39 29.47 -46.00
CA ARG A 439 27.53 30.54 -46.99
C ARG A 439 28.41 31.65 -46.42
#